data_AF-A0A251Q2I0-F1
#
_entry.id   AF-A0A251Q2I0-F1
#
_cell.length_a   1.000
_cell.length_b   1.000
_cell.length_c   1.000
_cell.angle_alpha   90.00
_cell.angle_beta   90.00
_cell.angle_gamma   90.00
#
_symmetry.space_group_name_H-M   'P 1'
#
loop_
_entity.id
_entity.type
_entity.pdbx_description
1 polymer ?
#
loop_
_entity_poly.entity_id
_entity_poly.type
_entity_poly.pdbx_seq_one_letter_code
_entity_poly.pdbx_strand_id
1 'polypeptide(L)'
;FSLSHATPFRCGYGGFEFLRVLHLEHVDVTREVVEYFMSNCPTLERLSIHSATNLVDLRVVRPSISLKFLSIKHCLRLDSIEIYDANLVSFVYVGLKINVSLYEFSECSSGADLLSLAFTQLSCFLSQLETLMLNINGDVYSCAFPVPTLPNLKHLELIVPADDQWALNNLNSFLKASPSLQRLVLKLEFSPPPPPCKPLEEKLQLLSCELREELRILLFEPPKMIKAPECPHRNLKIAEIVRYRGRINAVEHVMYLIENVVALEKLVIDPVRCWCHHPTSFNRKIKDVKEEEEARDHAMHQLKQMVPSTVQFVCL
;
A
#
# COMPACT_ATOMS: atom_id res chain seq x y z
N PHE A 1 -13.51 -30.82 9.60
CA PHE A 1 -14.58 -31.42 8.79
C PHE A 1 -14.23 -31.19 7.33
N SER A 2 -13.91 -32.27 6.60
CA SER A 2 -13.55 -32.23 5.18
C SER A 2 -14.81 -32.13 4.34
N LEU A 3 -14.98 -31.07 3.56
CA LEU A 3 -16.06 -30.93 2.58
C LEU A 3 -15.50 -31.19 1.18
N SER A 4 -15.30 -32.47 0.85
CA SER A 4 -15.14 -32.91 -0.52
C SER A 4 -16.49 -33.46 -1.00
N HIS A 5 -16.96 -32.92 -2.13
CA HIS A 5 -18.24 -33.21 -2.80
C HIS A 5 -19.50 -32.64 -2.13
N ALA A 6 -19.76 -31.36 -2.37
CA ALA A 6 -21.11 -30.81 -2.34
C ALA A 6 -21.51 -30.41 -3.76
N THR A 7 -22.56 -31.04 -4.27
CA THR A 7 -23.43 -30.52 -5.34
C THR A 7 -23.81 -29.06 -5.06
N PRO A 8 -24.17 -28.25 -6.08
CA PRO A 8 -24.50 -26.85 -5.84
C PRO A 8 -25.70 -26.80 -4.89
N PHE A 9 -25.44 -26.43 -3.64
CA PHE A 9 -26.49 -26.17 -2.66
C PHE A 9 -27.31 -24.99 -3.19
N ARG A 10 -28.36 -25.29 -3.96
CA ARG A 10 -29.55 -24.43 -4.04
C ARG A 10 -30.26 -24.54 -2.70
N CYS A 11 -29.70 -23.89 -1.68
CA CYS A 11 -30.44 -23.66 -0.45
C CYS A 11 -31.55 -22.66 -0.80
N GLY A 12 -32.81 -23.12 -0.76
CA GLY A 12 -34.01 -22.34 -1.07
C GLY A 12 -34.37 -21.28 -0.01
N TYR A 13 -33.39 -20.69 0.65
CA TYR A 13 -33.56 -19.49 1.46
C TYR A 13 -32.94 -18.34 0.70
N GLY A 14 -33.72 -17.29 0.39
CA GLY A 14 -33.24 -16.02 -0.16
C GLY A 14 -32.20 -15.44 0.78
N GLY A 15 -30.94 -15.79 0.55
CA GLY A 15 -29.85 -15.53 1.48
C GLY A 15 -29.26 -14.17 1.19
N PHE A 16 -29.43 -13.24 2.14
CA PHE A 16 -28.71 -11.95 2.20
C PHE A 16 -29.17 -10.86 1.20
N GLU A 17 -30.47 -10.78 0.89
CA GLU A 17 -31.04 -9.75 0.01
C GLU A 17 -30.78 -8.31 0.47
N PHE A 18 -30.54 -8.09 1.76
CA PHE A 18 -30.26 -6.77 2.35
C PHE A 18 -28.82 -6.61 2.84
N LEU A 19 -27.94 -7.59 2.58
CA LEU A 19 -26.56 -7.50 3.05
C LEU A 19 -25.83 -6.41 2.26
N ARG A 20 -25.35 -5.40 2.98
CA ARG A 20 -24.63 -4.25 2.42
C ARG A 20 -23.14 -4.27 2.70
N VAL A 21 -22.73 -4.87 3.81
CA VAL A 21 -21.33 -4.94 4.23
C VAL A 21 -21.01 -6.37 4.60
N LEU A 22 -19.99 -6.93 3.95
CA LEU A 22 -19.42 -8.23 4.25
C LEU A 22 -17.95 -8.05 4.62
N HIS A 23 -17.60 -8.41 5.85
CA HIS A 23 -16.23 -8.39 6.35
C HIS A 23 -15.82 -9.79 6.79
N LEU A 24 -14.81 -10.31 6.11
CA LEU A 24 -14.27 -11.66 6.28
C LEU A 24 -12.83 -11.52 6.74
N GLU A 25 -12.54 -11.88 7.99
CA GLU A 25 -11.22 -11.75 8.58
C GLU A 25 -10.80 -13.05 9.27
N HIS A 26 -9.60 -13.54 8.97
CA HIS A 26 -9.08 -14.82 9.50
C HIS A 26 -9.99 -16.02 9.21
N VAL A 27 -10.68 -15.99 8.07
CA VAL A 27 -11.59 -17.05 7.62
C VAL A 27 -11.04 -17.73 6.37
N ASP A 28 -11.34 -19.02 6.26
CA ASP A 28 -11.01 -19.84 5.10
C ASP A 28 -11.98 -19.53 3.95
N VAL A 29 -11.57 -18.62 3.06
CA VAL A 29 -12.37 -18.14 1.92
C VAL A 29 -11.71 -18.61 0.63
N THR A 30 -12.50 -19.29 -0.20
CA THR A 30 -12.11 -19.68 -1.57
C THR A 30 -12.81 -18.78 -2.60
N ARG A 31 -12.43 -18.90 -3.88
CA ARG A 31 -13.10 -18.19 -4.99
C ARG A 31 -14.61 -18.38 -4.96
N GLU A 32 -15.07 -19.62 -4.78
CA GLU A 32 -16.48 -20.01 -4.86
C GLU A 32 -17.33 -19.30 -3.81
N VAL A 33 -16.77 -19.06 -2.63
CA VAL A 33 -17.44 -18.34 -1.55
C VAL A 33 -17.66 -16.87 -1.94
N VAL A 34 -16.66 -16.23 -2.56
CA VAL A 34 -16.79 -14.84 -3.05
C VAL A 34 -17.84 -14.76 -4.15
N GLU A 35 -17.80 -15.68 -5.12
CA GLU A 35 -18.77 -15.73 -6.22
C GLU A 35 -20.21 -15.98 -5.72
N TYR A 36 -20.37 -16.79 -4.67
CA TYR A 36 -21.66 -17.01 -4.03
C TYR A 36 -22.23 -15.70 -3.47
N PHE A 37 -21.44 -14.92 -2.72
CA PHE A 37 -21.91 -13.64 -2.18
C PHE A 37 -22.21 -12.62 -3.28
N MET A 38 -21.40 -12.57 -4.34
CA MET A 38 -21.67 -11.68 -5.48
C MET A 38 -22.98 -12.03 -6.20
N SER A 39 -23.33 -13.32 -6.26
CA SER A 39 -24.54 -13.79 -6.95
C SER A 39 -25.81 -13.71 -6.09
N ASN A 40 -25.68 -13.76 -4.76
CA ASN A 40 -26.82 -13.84 -3.84
C ASN A 40 -27.05 -12.55 -3.03
N CYS A 41 -26.11 -11.59 -3.04
CA CYS A 41 -26.22 -10.35 -2.27
C CYS A 41 -26.33 -9.11 -3.19
N PRO A 42 -27.51 -8.82 -3.77
CA PRO A 42 -27.68 -7.73 -4.73
C PRO A 42 -27.53 -6.33 -4.11
N THR A 43 -27.52 -6.19 -2.78
CA THR A 43 -27.30 -4.89 -2.12
C THR A 43 -25.89 -4.71 -1.58
N LEU A 44 -24.97 -5.63 -1.87
CA LEU A 44 -23.64 -5.60 -1.28
C LEU A 44 -22.86 -4.37 -1.78
N GLU A 45 -22.52 -3.47 -0.87
CA GLU A 45 -21.81 -2.22 -1.15
C GLU A 45 -20.33 -2.30 -0.77
N ARG A 46 -20.00 -3.11 0.24
CA ARG A 46 -18.64 -3.26 0.75
C ARG A 46 -18.28 -4.72 0.97
N LEU A 47 -17.18 -5.13 0.34
CA LEU A 47 -16.53 -6.40 0.59
C LEU A 47 -15.12 -6.18 1.16
N SER A 48 -14.86 -6.75 2.33
CA SER A 48 -13.54 -6.81 2.94
C SER A 48 -13.14 -8.26 3.16
N ILE A 49 -11.98 -8.67 2.63
CA ILE A 49 -11.39 -10.00 2.82
C ILE A 49 -9.97 -9.83 3.34
N HIS A 50 -9.77 -10.12 4.62
CA HIS A 50 -8.50 -9.95 5.33
C HIS A 50 -7.98 -11.29 5.85
N SER A 51 -6.68 -11.52 5.68
CA SER A 51 -5.98 -12.70 6.22
C SER A 51 -6.62 -14.04 5.80
N ALA A 52 -7.13 -14.13 4.57
CA ALA A 52 -7.67 -15.37 4.01
C ALA A 52 -6.51 -16.26 3.54
N THR A 53 -6.33 -17.40 4.21
CA THR A 53 -5.13 -18.25 4.02
C THR A 53 -5.17 -19.14 2.80
N ASN A 54 -6.35 -19.41 2.22
CA ASN A 54 -6.51 -20.30 1.05
C ASN A 54 -7.06 -19.59 -0.19
N LEU A 55 -7.24 -18.26 -0.14
CA LEU A 55 -7.68 -17.50 -1.30
C LEU A 55 -6.50 -17.40 -2.28
N VAL A 56 -6.52 -18.21 -3.34
CA VAL A 56 -5.52 -18.20 -4.41
C VAL A 56 -5.88 -17.21 -5.50
N ASP A 57 -7.17 -17.05 -5.75
CA ASP A 57 -7.66 -16.30 -6.88
C ASP A 57 -9.01 -15.69 -6.55
N LEU A 58 -9.16 -14.41 -6.88
CA LEU A 58 -10.35 -13.64 -6.56
C LEU A 58 -11.00 -13.13 -7.84
N ARG A 59 -12.28 -13.44 -8.01
CA ARG A 59 -13.06 -13.01 -9.17
C ARG A 59 -14.32 -12.29 -8.74
N VAL A 60 -14.42 -11.02 -9.12
CA VAL A 60 -15.56 -10.15 -8.93
C VAL A 60 -16.17 -9.90 -10.29
N VAL A 61 -17.04 -10.81 -10.73
CA VAL A 61 -17.77 -10.72 -12.00
C VAL A 61 -19.19 -10.31 -11.73
N ARG A 62 -19.69 -9.33 -12.49
CA ARG A 62 -21.04 -8.79 -12.33
C ARG A 62 -21.34 -8.47 -10.86
N PRO A 63 -20.50 -7.67 -10.18
CA PRO A 63 -20.94 -7.15 -8.90
C PRO A 63 -22.29 -6.50 -9.13
N SER A 64 -23.20 -6.66 -8.17
CA SER A 64 -24.37 -5.81 -8.18
C SER A 64 -23.90 -4.36 -8.33
N ILE A 65 -24.68 -3.54 -9.02
CA ILE A 65 -24.38 -2.12 -9.26
C ILE A 65 -24.07 -1.33 -7.96
N SER A 66 -24.37 -1.93 -6.80
CA SER A 66 -24.12 -1.43 -5.47
C SER A 66 -22.67 -1.52 -4.98
N LEU A 67 -21.82 -2.45 -5.48
CA LEU A 67 -20.48 -2.66 -4.89
C LEU A 67 -19.58 -1.44 -5.16
N LYS A 68 -19.22 -0.72 -4.09
CA LYS A 68 -18.45 0.52 -4.14
C LYS A 68 -17.10 0.41 -3.44
N PHE A 69 -16.95 -0.52 -2.51
CA PHE A 69 -15.77 -0.66 -1.67
C PHE A 69 -15.26 -2.11 -1.71
N LEU A 70 -14.01 -2.28 -2.14
CA LEU A 70 -13.32 -3.57 -2.10
C LEU A 70 -12.01 -3.43 -1.32
N SER A 71 -11.86 -4.26 -0.28
CA SER A 71 -10.65 -4.30 0.54
C SER A 71 -10.11 -5.72 0.65
N ILE A 72 -8.90 -5.94 0.18
CA ILE A 72 -8.20 -7.22 0.25
C ILE A 72 -6.88 -6.99 0.99
N LYS A 73 -6.68 -7.69 2.12
CA LYS A 73 -5.48 -7.51 2.95
C LYS A 73 -4.92 -8.86 3.40
N HIS A 74 -3.59 -8.98 3.45
CA HIS A 74 -2.84 -10.09 4.01
C HIS A 74 -3.26 -11.49 3.51
N CYS A 75 -3.74 -11.58 2.27
CA CYS A 75 -4.06 -12.85 1.61
C CYS A 75 -2.78 -13.39 0.97
N LEU A 76 -2.02 -14.21 1.70
CA LEU A 76 -0.64 -14.56 1.34
C LEU A 76 -0.52 -15.50 0.14
N ARG A 77 -1.58 -16.24 -0.20
CA ARG A 77 -1.60 -17.16 -1.34
C ARG A 77 -2.28 -16.57 -2.58
N LEU A 78 -2.72 -15.31 -2.51
CA LEU A 78 -3.48 -14.69 -3.59
C LEU A 78 -2.56 -14.35 -4.76
N ASP A 79 -2.75 -15.07 -5.86
CA ASP A 79 -1.99 -14.92 -7.09
C ASP A 79 -2.67 -13.95 -8.06
N SER A 80 -4.00 -13.97 -8.19
CA SER A 80 -4.73 -13.15 -9.17
C SER A 80 -5.99 -12.49 -8.63
N ILE A 81 -6.27 -11.29 -9.13
CA ILE A 81 -7.52 -10.54 -8.90
C ILE A 81 -8.14 -10.20 -10.24
N GLU A 82 -9.38 -10.61 -10.46
CA GLU A 82 -10.16 -10.29 -11.65
C GLU A 82 -11.38 -9.47 -11.22
N ILE A 83 -11.52 -8.26 -11.74
CA ILE A 83 -12.65 -7.37 -11.44
C ILE A 83 -13.26 -6.93 -12.78
N TYR A 84 -14.55 -7.24 -12.98
CA TYR A 84 -15.30 -6.90 -14.18
C TYR A 84 -16.55 -6.11 -13.83
N ASP A 85 -16.87 -5.08 -14.61
CA ASP A 85 -18.10 -4.26 -14.50
C ASP A 85 -18.37 -3.71 -13.08
N ALA A 86 -17.32 -3.43 -12.31
CA ALA A 86 -17.43 -2.90 -10.96
C ALA A 86 -17.33 -1.37 -10.95
N ASN A 87 -18.26 -0.69 -10.29
CA ASN A 87 -18.23 0.76 -10.07
C ASN A 87 -17.57 1.08 -8.72
N LEU A 88 -16.32 0.66 -8.55
CA LEU A 88 -15.60 0.85 -7.30
C LEU A 88 -15.20 2.32 -7.12
N VAL A 89 -15.61 2.88 -5.98
CA VAL A 89 -15.21 4.21 -5.52
C VAL A 89 -13.97 4.12 -4.62
N SER A 90 -13.78 2.98 -3.96
CA SER A 90 -12.65 2.73 -3.08
C SER A 90 -12.08 1.33 -3.27
N PHE A 91 -10.76 1.28 -3.46
CA PHE A 91 -10.01 0.05 -3.60
C PHE A 91 -8.83 0.03 -2.64
N VAL A 92 -8.72 -1.04 -1.86
CA VAL A 92 -7.64 -1.25 -0.88
C VAL A 92 -7.02 -2.60 -1.13
N TYR A 93 -5.74 -2.62 -1.48
CA TYR A 93 -4.95 -3.84 -1.61
C TYR A 93 -3.68 -3.78 -0.75
N VAL A 94 -3.56 -4.72 0.19
CA VAL A 94 -2.36 -4.89 1.02
C VAL A 94 -1.98 -6.36 1.03
N GLY A 95 -1.10 -6.79 0.15
CA GLY A 95 -0.71 -8.20 0.08
C GLY A 95 0.67 -8.38 -0.52
N LEU A 96 1.03 -9.63 -0.78
CA LEU A 96 2.20 -9.96 -1.58
C LEU A 96 1.94 -9.59 -3.05
N LYS A 97 2.97 -9.70 -3.89
CA LYS A 97 2.88 -9.42 -5.33
C LYS A 97 1.73 -10.22 -5.97
N ILE A 98 0.77 -9.55 -6.60
CA ILE A 98 -0.24 -10.21 -7.45
C ILE A 98 0.42 -10.46 -8.79
N ASN A 99 0.40 -11.71 -9.25
CA ASN A 99 0.78 -12.06 -10.62
C ASN A 99 -0.48 -12.04 -11.47
N VAL A 100 -0.68 -10.97 -12.22
CA VAL A 100 -1.79 -10.93 -13.16
C VAL A 100 -1.43 -11.84 -14.34
N SER A 101 -2.11 -12.97 -14.48
CA SER A 101 -1.81 -13.90 -15.57
C SER A 101 -2.33 -13.35 -16.90
N LEU A 102 -1.45 -12.84 -17.75
CA LEU A 102 -1.63 -12.99 -19.20
C LEU A 102 -1.10 -14.37 -19.57
N TYR A 103 -1.96 -15.19 -20.16
CA TYR A 103 -1.54 -16.44 -20.79
C TYR A 103 -0.39 -16.14 -21.77
N GLU A 104 0.69 -16.91 -21.62
CA GLU A 104 1.81 -17.01 -22.55
C GLU A 104 2.64 -15.73 -22.78
N PHE A 105 3.43 -15.28 -21.80
CA PHE A 105 4.77 -14.78 -22.13
C PHE A 105 5.77 -15.06 -20.99
N SER A 106 6.91 -15.58 -21.41
CA SER A 106 8.10 -15.92 -20.63
C SER A 106 8.69 -14.73 -19.87
N GLU A 107 9.22 -15.00 -18.66
CA GLU A 107 10.22 -14.17 -17.95
C GLU A 107 9.99 -12.65 -17.97
N CYS A 108 9.01 -12.16 -17.20
CA CYS A 108 9.01 -10.75 -16.78
C CYS A 108 9.94 -10.57 -15.58
N SER A 109 11.14 -10.07 -15.85
CA SER A 109 12.25 -9.93 -14.90
C SER A 109 12.18 -8.68 -14.01
N SER A 110 11.04 -7.97 -13.94
CA SER A 110 10.95 -6.74 -13.15
C SER A 110 9.61 -6.57 -12.42
N GLY A 111 9.65 -6.03 -11.20
CA GLY A 111 8.44 -5.72 -10.43
C GLY A 111 7.57 -4.59 -11.01
N ALA A 112 8.11 -3.82 -11.96
CA ALA A 112 7.38 -2.77 -12.68
C ALA A 112 6.29 -3.35 -13.61
N ASP A 113 6.52 -4.55 -14.15
CA ASP A 113 5.58 -5.22 -15.06
C ASP A 113 4.31 -5.67 -14.33
N LEU A 114 4.41 -6.02 -13.04
CA LEU A 114 3.29 -6.50 -12.23
C LEU A 114 2.30 -5.39 -11.84
N LEU A 115 2.80 -4.20 -11.47
CA LEU A 115 1.92 -3.06 -11.17
C LEU A 115 1.25 -2.51 -12.43
N SER A 116 1.97 -2.45 -13.55
CA SER A 116 1.41 -2.10 -14.85
C SER A 116 0.26 -3.04 -15.23
N LEU A 117 0.43 -4.33 -14.98
CA LEU A 117 -0.56 -5.34 -15.31
C LEU A 117 -1.76 -5.31 -14.36
N ALA A 118 -1.55 -5.05 -13.07
CA ALA A 118 -2.62 -4.76 -12.13
C ALA A 118 -3.44 -3.53 -12.60
N PHE A 119 -2.78 -2.42 -12.96
CA PHE A 119 -3.48 -1.25 -13.48
C PHE A 119 -4.25 -1.49 -14.78
N THR A 120 -3.75 -2.40 -15.62
CA THR A 120 -4.46 -2.83 -16.83
C THR A 120 -5.80 -3.50 -16.48
N GLN A 121 -5.85 -4.33 -15.43
CA GLN A 121 -7.10 -4.94 -14.97
C GLN A 121 -8.04 -3.96 -14.27
N LEU A 122 -7.49 -3.01 -13.51
CA LEU A 122 -8.28 -2.00 -12.80
C LEU A 122 -8.81 -0.90 -13.74
N SER A 123 -8.35 -0.87 -15.00
CA SER A 123 -8.62 0.18 -16.00
C SER A 123 -10.10 0.55 -16.14
N CYS A 124 -11.01 -0.42 -15.96
CA CYS A 124 -12.45 -0.22 -16.10
C CYS A 124 -13.09 0.70 -15.04
N PHE A 125 -12.42 0.97 -13.91
CA PHE A 125 -12.94 1.84 -12.84
C PHE A 125 -11.96 2.89 -12.31
N LEU A 126 -10.78 3.05 -12.91
CA LEU A 126 -9.79 4.06 -12.49
C LEU A 126 -10.36 5.50 -12.51
N SER A 127 -11.24 5.80 -13.46
CA SER A 127 -11.87 7.11 -13.59
C SER A 127 -12.91 7.38 -12.49
N GLN A 128 -13.46 6.36 -11.82
CA GLN A 128 -14.45 6.51 -10.76
C GLN A 128 -13.81 6.50 -9.36
N LEU A 129 -12.57 6.04 -9.26
CA LEU A 129 -11.89 5.80 -8.01
C LEU A 129 -11.60 7.11 -7.28
N GLU A 130 -12.13 7.25 -6.07
CA GLU A 130 -11.88 8.41 -5.19
C GLU A 130 -10.86 8.08 -4.09
N THR A 131 -10.73 6.82 -3.72
CA THR A 131 -9.80 6.35 -2.67
C THR A 131 -9.03 5.12 -3.11
N LEU A 132 -7.71 5.18 -3.00
CA LEU A 132 -6.79 4.09 -3.33
C LEU A 132 -5.82 3.85 -2.19
N MET A 133 -5.69 2.60 -1.76
CA MET A 133 -4.61 2.17 -0.86
C MET A 133 -3.87 0.99 -1.47
N LEU A 134 -2.56 1.12 -1.66
CA LEU A 134 -1.71 0.08 -2.23
C LEU A 134 -0.49 -0.19 -1.37
N ASN A 135 -0.11 -1.47 -1.29
CA ASN A 135 1.21 -1.87 -0.83
C ASN A 135 2.16 -1.99 -2.03
N ILE A 136 3.21 -1.18 -2.05
CA ILE A 136 4.27 -1.22 -3.07
C ILE A 136 5.59 -1.76 -2.51
N ASN A 137 5.55 -2.45 -1.38
CA ASN A 137 6.67 -3.21 -0.83
C ASN A 137 6.89 -4.47 -1.66
N GLY A 138 7.66 -4.33 -2.73
CA GLY A 138 8.22 -5.45 -3.47
C GLY A 138 9.68 -5.18 -3.78
N ASP A 139 10.45 -6.25 -4.04
CA ASP A 139 11.83 -6.17 -4.58
C ASP A 139 11.87 -5.53 -5.98
N VAL A 140 11.40 -4.29 -6.11
CA VAL A 140 11.48 -3.52 -7.35
C VAL A 140 12.83 -2.83 -7.33
N TYR A 141 13.87 -3.63 -7.54
CA TYR A 141 15.06 -3.08 -8.20
C TYR A 141 14.59 -2.66 -9.58
N SER A 142 14.41 -1.36 -9.78
CA SER A 142 14.34 -0.66 -11.07
C SER A 142 12.96 -0.13 -11.51
N CYS A 143 13.00 1.19 -11.77
CA CYS A 143 12.19 1.97 -12.70
C CYS A 143 10.82 2.49 -12.24
N ALA A 144 10.63 3.79 -12.48
CA ALA A 144 9.32 4.43 -12.45
C ALA A 144 8.38 3.72 -13.44
N PHE A 145 7.34 3.09 -12.92
CA PHE A 145 6.30 2.48 -13.74
C PHE A 145 5.26 3.54 -14.14
N PRO A 146 4.66 3.42 -15.34
CA PRO A 146 3.60 4.31 -15.77
C PRO A 146 2.35 4.04 -14.92
N VAL A 147 2.08 4.92 -13.96
CA VAL A 147 0.81 4.94 -13.24
C VAL A 147 -0.24 5.54 -14.18
N PRO A 148 -1.35 4.83 -14.48
CA PRO A 148 -2.41 5.37 -15.31
C PRO A 148 -3.05 6.58 -14.64
N THR A 149 -3.68 7.46 -15.42
CA THR A 149 -4.35 8.64 -14.87
C THR A 149 -5.48 8.24 -13.91
N LEU A 150 -5.49 8.82 -12.73
CA LEU A 150 -6.45 8.65 -11.64
C LEU A 150 -7.17 9.99 -11.43
N PRO A 151 -8.06 10.40 -12.37
CA PRO A 151 -8.52 11.79 -12.47
C PRO A 151 -9.36 12.26 -11.29
N ASN A 152 -10.08 11.35 -10.63
CA ASN A 152 -11.00 11.65 -9.54
C ASN A 152 -10.47 11.20 -8.16
N LEU A 153 -9.21 10.75 -8.09
CA LEU A 153 -8.63 10.28 -6.85
C LEU A 153 -8.42 11.45 -5.88
N LYS A 154 -9.07 11.39 -4.72
CA LYS A 154 -9.00 12.41 -3.66
C LYS A 154 -8.12 11.97 -2.50
N HIS A 155 -8.06 10.67 -2.24
CA HIS A 155 -7.31 10.09 -1.12
C HIS A 155 -6.42 8.93 -1.59
N LEU A 156 -5.12 9.04 -1.32
CA LEU A 156 -4.13 8.02 -1.67
C LEU A 156 -3.38 7.57 -0.43
N GLU A 157 -3.31 6.26 -0.21
CA GLU A 157 -2.44 5.66 0.78
C GLU A 157 -1.43 4.72 0.11
N LEU A 158 -0.15 4.93 0.37
CA LEU A 158 0.92 4.07 -0.12
C LEU A 158 1.67 3.46 1.05
N ILE A 159 1.84 2.15 1.05
CA ILE A 159 2.78 1.47 1.93
C ILE A 159 4.08 1.27 1.16
N VAL A 160 5.18 1.84 1.68
CA VAL A 160 6.50 1.85 1.05
C VAL A 160 7.59 1.34 1.99
N PRO A 161 8.70 0.77 1.47
CA PRO A 161 9.84 0.43 2.31
C PRO A 161 10.52 1.72 2.74
N ALA A 162 10.73 1.90 4.03
CA ALA A 162 11.29 3.13 4.59
C ALA A 162 12.75 3.38 4.14
N ASP A 163 13.48 2.31 3.82
CA ASP A 163 14.89 2.35 3.47
C ASP A 163 15.13 2.36 1.95
N ASP A 164 14.08 2.48 1.14
CA ASP A 164 14.17 2.42 -0.32
C ASP A 164 14.10 3.82 -0.96
N GLN A 165 15.17 4.20 -1.68
CA GLN A 165 15.24 5.46 -2.43
C GLN A 165 14.18 5.53 -3.55
N TRP A 166 13.73 4.38 -4.06
CA TRP A 166 12.72 4.30 -5.12
C TRP A 166 11.31 4.65 -4.65
N ALA A 167 11.05 4.65 -3.34
CA ALA A 167 9.78 5.05 -2.77
C ALA A 167 9.39 6.49 -3.16
N LEU A 168 10.36 7.40 -3.24
CA LEU A 168 10.17 8.77 -3.74
C LEU A 168 9.77 8.81 -5.22
N ASN A 169 10.41 7.98 -6.04
CA ASN A 169 10.10 7.92 -7.48
C ASN A 169 8.70 7.39 -7.72
N ASN A 170 8.31 6.35 -6.96
CA ASN A 170 6.95 5.80 -7.01
C ASN A 170 5.93 6.83 -6.55
N LEU A 171 6.19 7.52 -5.43
CA LEU A 171 5.35 8.61 -4.94
C LEU A 171 5.14 9.69 -6.03
N ASN A 172 6.21 10.16 -6.65
CA ASN A 172 6.15 11.15 -7.73
C ASN A 172 5.26 10.68 -8.91
N SER A 173 5.39 9.41 -9.33
CA SER A 173 4.54 8.83 -10.38
C SER A 173 3.06 8.87 -10.00
N PHE A 174 2.71 8.49 -8.76
CA PHE A 174 1.33 8.56 -8.28
C PHE A 174 0.79 9.97 -8.17
N LEU A 175 1.60 10.91 -7.68
CA LEU A 175 1.20 12.31 -7.56
C LEU A 175 0.94 12.95 -8.92
N LYS A 176 1.77 12.63 -9.94
CA LYS A 176 1.56 13.05 -11.33
C LYS A 176 0.30 12.46 -11.95
N ALA A 177 0.02 11.19 -11.65
CA ALA A 177 -1.16 10.50 -12.16
C ALA A 177 -2.47 10.96 -11.50
N SER A 178 -2.41 11.64 -10.35
CA SER A 178 -3.57 11.95 -9.49
C SER A 178 -3.81 13.46 -9.35
N PRO A 179 -4.28 14.17 -10.38
CA PRO A 179 -4.37 15.64 -10.39
C PRO A 179 -5.36 16.22 -9.37
N SER A 180 -6.37 15.43 -8.96
CA SER A 180 -7.40 15.84 -8.00
C SER A 180 -7.07 15.44 -6.56
N LEU A 181 -5.86 14.93 -6.29
CA LEU A 181 -5.49 14.40 -4.99
C LEU A 181 -5.54 15.48 -3.91
N GLN A 182 -6.19 15.18 -2.79
CA GLN A 182 -6.38 16.12 -1.67
C GLN A 182 -5.64 15.67 -0.41
N ARG A 183 -5.56 14.35 -0.21
CA ARG A 183 -4.89 13.73 0.94
C ARG A 183 -3.97 12.59 0.51
N LEU A 184 -2.76 12.63 1.02
CA LEU A 184 -1.75 11.58 0.88
C LEU A 184 -1.41 11.00 2.25
N VAL A 185 -1.35 9.67 2.36
CA VAL A 185 -0.83 8.96 3.53
C VAL A 185 0.30 8.03 3.07
N LEU A 186 1.52 8.32 3.49
CA LEU A 186 2.68 7.48 3.25
C LEU A 186 2.98 6.64 4.48
N LYS A 187 2.77 5.33 4.39
CA LYS A 187 3.01 4.37 5.47
C LYS A 187 4.37 3.73 5.27
N LEU A 188 5.31 4.08 6.14
CA LEU A 188 6.68 3.57 6.07
C LEU A 188 6.77 2.18 6.71
N GLU A 189 7.22 1.18 5.96
CA GLU A 189 7.53 -0.15 6.50
C GLU A 189 9.03 -0.32 6.67
N PHE A 190 9.39 -0.74 7.87
CA PHE A 190 10.76 -1.11 8.20
C PHE A 190 10.81 -2.62 8.15
N SER A 191 11.77 -3.16 7.40
CA SER A 191 12.10 -4.57 7.54
C SER A 191 12.45 -4.81 9.01
N PRO A 192 11.90 -5.87 9.64
CA PRO A 192 12.38 -6.25 10.96
C PRO A 192 13.89 -6.51 10.83
N PRO A 193 14.70 -6.11 11.84
CA PRO A 193 16.09 -6.53 11.86
C PRO A 193 16.12 -8.06 11.70
N PRO A 194 17.04 -8.60 10.89
CA PRO A 194 17.15 -10.05 10.72
C PRO A 194 17.18 -10.72 12.10
N PRO A 195 16.62 -11.93 12.25
CA PRO A 195 16.74 -12.67 13.51
C PRO A 195 18.22 -12.70 13.91
N PRO A 196 18.56 -12.69 15.22
CA PRO A 196 19.96 -12.71 15.65
C PRO A 196 20.65 -13.96 15.06
N CYS A 197 21.36 -13.75 13.96
CA CYS A 197 22.19 -14.76 13.32
C CYS A 197 23.43 -14.99 14.20
N LYS A 198 24.13 -16.11 14.00
CA LYS A 198 25.34 -16.40 14.79
C LYS A 198 26.35 -15.24 14.65
N PRO A 199 27.24 -14.98 15.63
CA PRO A 199 28.10 -13.79 15.67
C PRO A 199 28.94 -13.52 14.40
N LEU A 200 29.21 -14.56 13.61
CA LEU A 200 29.96 -14.46 12.35
C LEU A 200 29.07 -13.96 11.18
N GLU A 201 27.80 -14.33 11.17
CA GLU A 201 26.79 -13.87 10.20
C GLU A 201 26.33 -12.45 10.53
N GLU A 202 26.23 -12.09 11.81
CA GLU A 202 25.94 -10.71 12.25
C GLU A 202 27.05 -9.75 11.79
N LYS A 203 28.33 -10.16 11.91
CA LYS A 203 29.45 -9.42 11.31
C LYS A 203 29.38 -9.39 9.79
N LEU A 204 29.13 -10.50 9.11
CA LEU A 204 29.00 -10.52 7.65
C LEU A 204 27.82 -9.67 7.16
N GLN A 205 26.74 -9.57 7.93
CA GLN A 205 25.55 -8.80 7.59
C GLN A 205 25.74 -7.31 7.89
N LEU A 206 26.36 -6.95 9.02
CA LEU A 206 26.83 -5.58 9.31
C LEU A 206 27.86 -5.13 8.28
N LEU A 207 28.87 -5.96 7.97
CA LEU A 207 29.81 -5.70 6.88
C LEU A 207 29.08 -5.65 5.54
N SER A 208 28.03 -6.43 5.29
CA SER A 208 27.26 -6.33 4.05
C SER A 208 26.47 -5.03 3.97
N CYS A 209 25.97 -4.51 5.10
CA CYS A 209 25.28 -3.23 5.18
C CYS A 209 26.27 -2.06 5.07
N GLU A 210 27.41 -2.13 5.76
CA GLU A 210 28.49 -1.14 5.71
C GLU A 210 29.19 -1.13 4.35
N LEU A 211 29.49 -2.30 3.76
CA LEU A 211 29.98 -2.40 2.38
C LEU A 211 28.92 -1.96 1.37
N ARG A 212 27.62 -2.17 1.65
CA ARG A 212 26.53 -1.67 0.80
C ARG A 212 26.41 -0.15 0.89
N GLU A 213 26.65 0.47 2.05
CA GLU A 213 26.73 1.93 2.22
C GLU A 213 28.02 2.52 1.60
N GLU A 214 29.17 1.87 1.78
CA GLU A 214 30.46 2.26 1.18
C GLU A 214 30.44 2.12 -0.36
N LEU A 215 29.94 1.01 -0.90
CA LEU A 215 29.71 0.83 -2.35
C LEU A 215 28.62 1.77 -2.87
N ARG A 216 27.63 2.16 -2.04
CA ARG A 216 26.58 3.16 -2.35
C ARG A 216 27.15 4.58 -2.49
N ILE A 217 28.22 4.93 -1.77
CA ILE A 217 28.94 6.21 -1.93
C ILE A 217 29.86 6.17 -3.17
N LEU A 218 30.46 5.02 -3.47
CA LEU A 218 31.48 4.89 -4.53
C LEU A 218 30.93 4.58 -5.93
N LEU A 219 29.76 3.95 -6.05
CA LEU A 219 29.20 3.50 -7.34
C LEU A 219 28.03 4.34 -7.86
N PHE A 220 27.44 5.19 -7.02
CA PHE A 220 26.37 6.09 -7.44
C PHE A 220 26.73 7.51 -7.04
N GLU A 221 26.86 8.40 -8.03
CA GLU A 221 26.56 9.80 -7.75
C GLU A 221 25.16 9.80 -7.12
N PRO A 222 24.90 10.53 -6.01
CA PRO A 222 23.52 10.75 -5.56
C PRO A 222 22.79 11.18 -6.83
N PRO A 223 21.68 10.52 -7.22
CA PRO A 223 20.98 10.92 -8.42
C PRO A 223 20.76 12.41 -8.25
N LYS A 224 21.43 13.21 -9.09
CA LYS A 224 21.20 14.65 -9.14
C LYS A 224 19.69 14.73 -9.22
N MET A 225 19.06 15.26 -8.17
CA MET A 225 17.63 15.46 -8.15
C MET A 225 17.37 16.21 -9.44
N ILE A 226 16.87 15.50 -10.45
CA ILE A 226 16.37 16.13 -11.65
C ILE A 226 15.28 16.98 -11.04
N LYS A 227 15.49 18.31 -11.00
CA LYS A 227 14.46 19.26 -10.55
C LYS A 227 13.18 18.76 -11.17
N ALA A 228 12.32 18.16 -10.34
CA ALA A 228 11.17 17.47 -10.88
C ALA A 228 10.40 18.57 -11.61
N PRO A 229 10.03 18.36 -12.89
CA PRO A 229 9.27 19.36 -13.61
C PRO A 229 8.09 19.74 -12.73
N GLU A 230 7.94 21.05 -12.49
CA GLU A 230 6.95 21.66 -11.59
C GLU A 230 5.60 20.98 -11.79
N CYS A 231 5.29 20.02 -10.93
CA CYS A 231 3.95 19.46 -10.82
C CYS A 231 3.38 20.12 -9.59
N PRO A 232 2.82 21.36 -9.68
CA PRO A 232 2.14 21.93 -8.55
C PRO A 232 0.94 21.03 -8.28
N HIS A 233 1.04 20.18 -7.26
CA HIS A 233 -0.08 19.40 -6.75
C HIS A 233 -1.05 20.37 -6.07
N ARG A 234 -1.78 21.15 -6.88
CA ARG A 234 -2.59 22.31 -6.46
C ARG A 234 -3.72 21.96 -5.51
N ASN A 235 -4.10 20.69 -5.45
CA ASN A 235 -5.21 20.20 -4.64
C ASN A 235 -4.74 19.45 -3.40
N LEU A 236 -3.47 19.03 -3.34
CA LEU A 236 -2.96 18.21 -2.23
C LEU A 236 -2.70 19.11 -1.02
N LYS A 237 -3.61 19.02 -0.05
CA LYS A 237 -3.64 19.87 1.15
C LYS A 237 -3.10 19.17 2.38
N ILE A 238 -3.24 17.85 2.46
CA ILE A 238 -2.88 17.08 3.65
C ILE A 238 -1.91 15.96 3.26
N ALA A 239 -0.74 15.96 3.89
CA ALA A 239 0.19 14.84 3.82
C ALA A 239 0.41 14.24 5.20
N GLU A 240 0.43 12.93 5.29
CA GLU A 240 0.63 12.20 6.54
C GLU A 240 1.71 11.13 6.35
N ILE A 241 2.73 11.15 7.19
CA ILE A 241 3.79 10.14 7.22
C ILE A 241 3.55 9.27 8.45
N VAL A 242 3.16 8.02 8.22
CA VAL A 242 2.82 7.05 9.26
C VAL A 242 4.01 6.10 9.47
N ARG A 243 4.20 5.68 10.71
CA ARG A 243 5.36 4.91 11.19
C ARG A 243 6.68 5.67 11.08
N TYR A 244 6.70 6.99 11.19
CA TYR A 244 7.96 7.75 11.12
C TYR A 244 8.99 7.32 12.20
N ARG A 245 10.28 7.25 11.83
CA ARG A 245 11.38 6.82 12.72
C ARG A 245 12.63 7.73 12.67
N GLY A 246 12.53 8.94 12.12
CA GLY A 246 13.69 9.84 12.02
C GLY A 246 14.80 9.38 11.07
N ARG A 247 14.56 8.38 10.21
CA ARG A 247 15.55 7.92 9.24
C ARG A 247 15.72 8.94 8.11
N ILE A 248 16.92 9.00 7.54
CA ILE A 248 17.29 9.95 6.47
C ILE A 248 16.29 9.88 5.31
N ASN A 249 16.03 8.68 4.78
CA ASN A 249 15.07 8.52 3.68
C ASN A 249 13.67 9.01 4.06
N ALA A 250 13.20 8.78 5.28
CA ALA A 250 11.91 9.27 5.75
C ALA A 250 11.87 10.82 5.81
N VAL A 251 12.98 11.45 6.18
CA VAL A 251 13.15 12.91 6.13
C VAL A 251 13.10 13.40 4.67
N GLU A 252 13.76 12.71 3.74
CA GLU A 252 13.72 13.07 2.32
C GLU A 252 12.30 13.05 1.75
N HIS A 253 11.45 12.08 2.13
CA HIS A 253 10.03 12.07 1.76
C HIS A 253 9.28 13.30 2.27
N VAL A 254 9.55 13.72 3.51
CA VAL A 254 8.95 14.93 4.09
C VAL A 254 9.42 16.17 3.35
N MET A 255 10.71 16.32 3.10
CA MET A 255 11.28 17.47 2.40
C MET A 255 10.77 17.58 0.98
N TYR A 256 10.71 16.46 0.25
CA TYR A 256 10.13 16.41 -1.08
C TYR A 256 8.70 16.96 -1.11
N LEU A 257 7.87 16.57 -0.13
CA LEU A 257 6.49 17.05 -0.05
C LEU A 257 6.43 18.55 0.25
N ILE A 258 7.26 19.05 1.17
CA ILE A 258 7.33 20.47 1.51
C ILE A 258 7.75 21.32 0.29
N GLU A 259 8.73 20.84 -0.48
CA GLU A 259 9.29 21.57 -1.62
C GLU A 259 8.41 21.54 -2.87
N ASN A 260 7.66 20.45 -3.08
CA ASN A 260 6.95 20.22 -4.35
C ASN A 260 5.43 20.37 -4.23
N VAL A 261 4.85 20.33 -3.02
CA VAL A 261 3.40 20.45 -2.80
C VAL A 261 3.04 21.87 -2.39
N VAL A 262 2.82 22.72 -3.37
CA VAL A 262 2.56 24.17 -3.16
C VAL A 262 1.29 24.44 -2.34
N ALA A 263 0.27 23.58 -2.42
CA ALA A 263 -1.01 23.76 -1.73
C ALA A 263 -1.07 23.06 -0.36
N LEU A 264 0.06 22.58 0.17
CA LEU A 264 0.10 21.84 1.42
C LEU A 264 -0.35 22.75 2.58
N GLU A 265 -1.42 22.37 3.26
CA GLU A 265 -1.99 23.08 4.42
C GLU A 265 -1.61 22.38 5.74
N LYS A 266 -1.44 21.06 5.71
CA LYS A 266 -1.17 20.24 6.90
C LYS A 266 -0.21 19.10 6.61
N LEU A 267 0.81 18.99 7.46
CA LEU A 267 1.74 17.86 7.50
C LEU A 267 1.60 17.15 8.85
N VAL A 268 1.29 15.85 8.80
CA VAL A 268 1.15 14.99 9.98
C VAL A 268 2.30 13.99 10.02
N ILE A 269 2.99 13.91 11.15
CA ILE A 269 3.99 12.87 11.43
C ILE A 269 3.44 11.97 12.52
N ASP A 270 3.13 10.73 12.15
CA ASP A 270 2.70 9.68 13.07
C ASP A 270 3.82 8.63 13.21
N PRO A 271 4.51 8.56 14.37
CA PRO A 271 5.55 7.57 14.61
C PRO A 271 5.00 6.18 14.95
N VAL A 272 3.71 6.07 15.30
CA VAL A 272 3.12 4.84 15.84
C VAL A 272 3.11 3.71 14.82
N ARG A 273 3.48 2.50 15.26
CA ARG A 273 3.27 1.30 14.45
C ARG A 273 1.79 0.94 14.37
N CYS A 274 1.17 1.11 13.19
CA CYS A 274 -0.07 0.39 12.90
C CYS A 274 0.23 -1.11 12.73
N TRP A 275 -0.45 -1.95 13.51
CA TRP A 275 -0.26 -3.40 13.62
C TRP A 275 -0.88 -4.18 12.45
N CYS A 276 -0.45 -3.92 11.22
CA CYS A 276 -0.99 -4.68 10.08
C CYS A 276 -0.42 -6.12 9.99
N HIS A 277 0.54 -6.52 10.84
CA HIS A 277 1.35 -7.72 10.59
C HIS A 277 1.38 -8.79 11.69
N HIS A 278 0.68 -8.64 12.82
CA HIS A 278 0.70 -9.68 13.85
C HIS A 278 -0.69 -9.92 14.48
N PRO A 279 -1.26 -11.13 14.32
CA PRO A 279 -2.49 -11.55 15.02
C PRO A 279 -2.29 -11.81 16.51
N THR A 280 -1.07 -11.71 17.05
CA THR A 280 -0.83 -11.91 18.48
C THR A 280 -0.84 -10.57 19.19
N SER A 281 -2.04 -10.23 19.65
CA SER A 281 -2.30 -9.41 20.82
C SER A 281 -1.30 -9.70 21.96
N PHE A 282 -0.91 -8.65 22.68
CA PHE A 282 -0.09 -8.63 23.90
C PHE A 282 1.44 -8.57 23.76
N ASN A 283 1.96 -7.41 23.33
CA ASN A 283 2.82 -6.53 24.14
C ASN A 283 3.58 -5.57 23.21
N ARG A 284 3.25 -4.28 23.28
CA ARG A 284 4.08 -3.21 22.70
C ARG A 284 5.43 -3.30 23.40
N LYS A 285 6.51 -3.67 22.69
CA LYS A 285 7.82 -3.80 23.34
C LYS A 285 8.21 -2.41 23.82
N ILE A 286 8.79 -2.31 25.02
CA ILE A 286 9.31 -1.03 25.56
C ILE A 286 10.22 -0.35 24.53
N LYS A 287 11.01 -1.15 23.81
CA LYS A 287 11.84 -0.68 22.69
C LYS A 287 11.04 0.05 21.60
N ASP A 288 9.89 -0.49 21.19
CA ASP A 288 9.07 0.13 20.14
C ASP A 288 8.51 1.49 20.58
N VAL A 289 8.11 1.60 21.86
CA VAL A 289 7.62 2.86 22.46
C VAL A 289 8.75 3.90 22.55
N LYS A 290 9.95 3.47 22.96
CA LYS A 290 11.12 4.35 23.04
C LYS A 290 11.51 4.88 21.67
N GLU A 291 11.54 4.02 20.65
CA GLU A 291 11.81 4.44 19.28
C GLU A 291 10.72 5.39 18.73
N GLU A 292 9.45 5.23 19.13
CA GLU A 292 8.37 6.18 18.79
C GLU A 292 8.58 7.54 19.44
N GLU A 293 9.00 7.57 20.71
CA GLU A 293 9.33 8.80 21.43
C GLU A 293 10.52 9.52 20.81
N GLU A 294 11.62 8.80 20.53
CA GLU A 294 12.78 9.34 19.82
C GLU A 294 12.40 9.90 18.44
N ALA A 295 11.47 9.24 17.74
CA ALA A 295 10.96 9.71 16.46
C ALA A 295 10.10 10.97 16.59
N ARG A 296 9.29 11.10 17.65
CA ARG A 296 8.56 12.34 17.96
C ARG A 296 9.51 13.47 18.25
N ASP A 297 10.52 13.23 19.09
CA ASP A 297 11.53 14.22 19.43
C ASP A 297 12.28 14.68 18.19
N HIS A 298 12.69 13.76 17.33
CA HIS A 298 13.32 14.08 16.05
C HIS A 298 12.41 14.94 15.17
N ALA A 299 11.13 14.56 15.02
CA ALA A 299 10.17 15.30 14.21
C ALA A 299 9.94 16.73 14.76
N MET A 300 9.81 16.87 16.07
CA MET A 300 9.54 18.16 16.73
C MET A 300 10.76 19.10 16.76
N HIS A 301 11.97 18.56 16.88
CA HIS A 301 13.19 19.36 16.97
C HIS A 301 13.83 19.63 15.61
N GLN A 302 13.69 18.72 14.63
CA GLN A 302 14.33 18.86 13.31
C GLN A 302 13.31 19.21 12.23
N LEU A 303 12.32 18.34 11.96
CA LEU A 303 11.39 18.54 10.85
C LEU A 303 10.56 19.81 11.02
N LYS A 304 10.06 20.07 12.24
CA LYS A 304 9.25 21.26 12.50
C LYS A 304 9.96 22.58 12.17
N GLN A 305 11.29 22.63 12.28
CA GLN A 305 12.08 23.82 11.92
C GLN A 305 12.18 24.02 10.41
N MET A 306 12.07 22.93 9.64
CA MET A 306 12.15 22.94 8.17
C MET A 306 10.78 23.20 7.52
N VAL A 307 9.69 22.99 8.26
CA VAL A 307 8.33 23.18 7.75
C VAL A 307 7.98 24.67 7.70
N PRO A 308 7.52 25.20 6.55
CA PRO A 308 7.10 26.59 6.46
C PRO A 308 5.99 26.92 7.46
N SER A 309 6.00 28.15 8.00
CA SER A 309 5.01 28.60 8.99
C SER A 309 3.56 28.61 8.47
N THR A 310 3.38 28.57 7.14
CA THR A 310 2.07 28.46 6.49
C THR A 310 1.47 27.06 6.55
N VAL A 311 2.28 26.03 6.84
CA VAL A 311 1.84 24.63 6.91
C VAL A 311 1.63 24.25 8.37
N GLN A 312 0.45 23.73 8.70
CA GLN A 312 0.18 23.18 10.02
C GLN A 312 0.98 21.88 10.22
N PHE A 313 1.98 21.92 11.09
CA PHE A 313 2.73 20.73 11.51
C PHE A 313 2.09 20.05 12.72
N VAL A 314 1.77 18.76 12.62
CA VAL A 314 1.23 17.96 13.72
C VAL A 314 2.10 16.71 13.89
N CYS A 315 2.58 16.46 15.11
CA CYS A 315 3.23 15.20 15.47
C CYS A 315 2.36 14.47 16.50
N LEU A 316 2.03 13.21 16.23
CA LEU A 316 1.17 12.36 17.08
C LEU A 316 1.95 11.54 18.10
#